data_AF-A0A838RE30-F1
#
_entry.id   AF-A0A838RE30-F1
#
_cell.length_a   1.000
_cell.length_b   1.000
_cell.length_c   1.000
_cell.angle_alpha   90.00
_cell.angle_beta   90.00
_cell.angle_gamma   90.00
#
_symmetry.space_group_name_H-M   'P 1'
#
loop_
_entity.id
_entity.type
_entity.pdbx_description
1 polymer ?
#
loop_
_entity_poly.entity_id
_entity_poly.type
_entity_poly.pdbx_seq_one_letter_code
_entity_poly.pdbx_strand_id
1 'polypeptide(L)'
;MLRPVGPLGLRLSVIVTTYNNPHALDLVLAGLARQSVGDYELIVADDGSGPVTSSLISQHAARVAVPVRHLWHPDEGFRKCAISNRAILAAAGDYLVFFDGDCVPSRHCLAVHLAAARRDSYLAGGAVPLTRELGDRLTAEEVGRGRLDRLTPWSPQVGKRRRLLVSRIPVLRDW
;
A
#
# COMPACT_ATOMS: atom_id res chain seq x y z
N MET A 1 13.87 17.95 -14.66
CA MET A 1 12.92 16.83 -14.86
C MET A 1 11.61 17.20 -14.19
N LEU A 2 10.54 17.37 -14.97
CA LEU A 2 9.23 17.76 -14.47
C LEU A 2 8.54 16.53 -13.85
N ARG A 3 8.15 16.67 -12.59
CA ARG A 3 7.61 15.60 -11.73
C ARG A 3 6.14 15.33 -12.11
N PRO A 4 5.68 14.08 -12.24
CA PRO A 4 4.27 13.81 -12.41
C PRO A 4 3.58 13.99 -11.06
N VAL A 5 3.23 15.24 -10.77
CA VAL A 5 2.35 15.57 -9.66
C VAL A 5 0.92 15.36 -10.16
N GLY A 6 0.06 14.73 -9.35
CA GLY A 6 -1.36 14.59 -9.70
C GLY A 6 -1.99 15.97 -10.02
N PRO A 7 -3.21 16.03 -10.58
CA PRO A 7 -3.85 17.28 -11.02
C PRO A 7 -3.94 18.38 -9.94
N LEU A 8 -3.75 18.02 -8.67
CA LEU A 8 -3.79 18.89 -7.50
C LEU A 8 -2.41 19.25 -6.92
N GLY A 9 -1.30 18.78 -7.50
CA GLY A 9 0.03 19.08 -6.95
C GLY A 9 0.36 18.36 -5.64
N LEU A 10 -0.38 17.30 -5.28
CA LEU A 10 -0.30 16.65 -3.96
C LEU A 10 0.92 15.73 -3.81
N ARG A 11 1.56 15.80 -2.64
CA ARG A 11 2.55 14.80 -2.20
C ARG A 11 1.84 13.57 -1.63
N LEU A 12 2.37 12.39 -1.94
CA LEU A 12 1.76 11.12 -1.58
C LEU A 12 2.51 10.42 -0.44
N SER A 13 1.76 10.03 0.59
CA SER A 13 2.26 9.09 1.61
C SER A 13 1.49 7.79 1.50
N VAL A 14 2.22 6.71 1.24
CA VAL A 14 1.68 5.36 1.21
C VAL A 14 1.89 4.73 2.58
N ILE A 15 0.81 4.32 3.23
CA ILE A 15 0.84 3.67 4.55
C ILE A 15 0.49 2.19 4.37
N VAL A 16 1.41 1.30 4.73
CA VAL A 16 1.18 -0.15 4.74
C VAL A 16 1.12 -0.60 6.19
N THR A 17 0.01 -1.18 6.61
CA THR A 17 -0.09 -1.82 7.94
C THR A 17 0.40 -3.26 7.87
N THR A 18 1.12 -3.74 8.89
CA THR A 18 1.60 -5.13 8.90
C THR A 18 1.63 -5.71 10.31
N TYR A 19 1.51 -7.04 10.40
CA TYR A 19 1.64 -7.81 11.63
C TYR A 19 2.03 -9.25 11.32
N ASN A 20 3.24 -9.67 11.74
CA ASN A 20 3.73 -11.05 11.76
C ASN A 20 3.51 -11.89 10.47
N ASN A 21 3.51 -11.24 9.30
CA ASN A 21 3.43 -11.91 8.01
C ASN A 21 4.47 -11.35 7.02
N PRO A 22 5.77 -11.69 7.20
CA PRO A 22 6.85 -11.17 6.36
C PRO A 22 6.71 -11.60 4.89
N HIS A 23 6.19 -12.80 4.62
CA HIS A 23 5.97 -13.27 3.25
C HIS A 23 4.98 -12.37 2.50
N ALA A 24 3.80 -12.12 3.07
CA ALA A 24 2.82 -11.26 2.43
C ALA A 24 3.33 -9.81 2.29
N LEU A 25 4.02 -9.31 3.32
CA LEU A 25 4.61 -7.97 3.27
C LEU A 25 5.65 -7.86 2.15
N ASP A 26 6.48 -8.87 1.94
CA ASP A 26 7.49 -8.90 0.86
C ASP A 26 6.82 -8.73 -0.52
N LEU A 27 5.68 -9.41 -0.74
CA LEU A 27 4.88 -9.26 -1.95
C LEU A 27 4.31 -7.84 -2.10
N VAL A 28 3.79 -7.25 -1.02
CA VAL A 28 3.26 -5.87 -1.05
C VAL A 28 4.36 -4.87 -1.38
N LEU A 29 5.52 -4.97 -0.72
CA LEU A 29 6.67 -4.11 -0.95
C LEU A 29 7.20 -4.25 -2.39
N ALA A 30 7.23 -5.47 -2.94
CA ALA A 30 7.58 -5.69 -4.34
C ALA A 30 6.57 -5.05 -5.32
N GLY A 31 5.27 -5.06 -4.98
CA GLY A 31 4.24 -4.36 -5.76
C GLY A 31 4.40 -2.83 -5.72
N LEU A 32 4.76 -2.28 -4.56
CA LEU A 32 5.03 -0.86 -4.37
C LEU A 32 6.31 -0.40 -5.07
N ALA A 33 7.36 -1.22 -5.08
CA ALA A 33 8.61 -0.92 -5.78
C ALA A 33 8.43 -0.73 -7.30
N ARG A 34 7.31 -1.22 -7.87
CA ARG A 34 7.02 -1.15 -9.31
C ARG A 34 6.00 -0.09 -9.70
N GLN A 35 5.57 0.77 -8.77
CA GLN A 35 4.58 1.80 -9.09
C GLN A 35 5.06 2.71 -10.24
N SER A 36 4.14 3.11 -11.12
CA SER A 36 4.44 4.06 -12.20
C SER A 36 4.61 5.51 -11.70
N VAL A 37 4.40 5.73 -10.40
CA VAL A 37 4.60 7.01 -9.70
C VAL A 37 5.85 6.87 -8.84
N GLY A 38 6.80 7.78 -9.00
CA GLY A 38 8.07 7.76 -8.25
C GLY A 38 8.20 8.80 -7.15
N ASP A 39 7.22 9.70 -6.99
CA ASP A 39 7.24 10.80 -6.01
C ASP A 39 6.26 10.50 -4.87
N TYR A 40 6.65 9.59 -3.99
CA TYR A 40 5.91 9.23 -2.78
C TYR A 40 6.87 8.80 -1.67
N GLU A 41 6.42 8.88 -0.42
CA GLU A 41 7.08 8.18 0.69
C GLU A 41 6.28 6.94 1.09
N LEU A 42 6.97 5.94 1.62
CA LEU A 42 6.39 4.72 2.17
C LEU A 42 6.56 4.70 3.69
N ILE A 43 5.46 4.49 4.41
CA ILE A 43 5.44 4.28 5.85
C ILE A 43 4.91 2.88 6.10
N VAL A 44 5.76 2.00 6.64
CA VAL A 44 5.35 0.68 7.13
C VAL A 44 4.98 0.81 8.60
N ALA A 45 3.68 0.70 8.88
CA ALA A 45 3.05 0.77 10.19
C ALA A 45 2.92 -0.64 10.78
N ASP A 46 3.89 -1.02 11.61
CA ASP A 46 4.06 -2.37 12.13
C ASP A 46 3.47 -2.55 13.53
N ASP A 47 2.43 -3.38 13.64
CA ASP A 47 1.65 -3.63 14.84
C ASP A 47 2.30 -4.65 15.79
N GLY A 48 3.62 -4.58 15.96
CA GLY A 48 4.36 -5.47 16.88
C GLY A 48 4.97 -6.71 16.25
N SER A 49 5.35 -6.66 14.97
CA SER A 49 6.06 -7.79 14.35
C SER A 49 7.47 -8.00 14.92
N GLY A 50 7.97 -9.22 14.75
CA GLY A 50 9.32 -9.60 15.16
C GLY A 50 10.47 -9.15 14.23
N PRO A 51 11.73 -9.50 14.57
CA PRO A 51 12.94 -9.05 13.86
C PRO A 51 13.02 -9.43 12.38
N VAL A 52 12.36 -10.51 11.97
CA VAL A 52 12.29 -10.94 10.56
C VAL A 52 11.62 -9.87 9.70
N THR A 53 10.50 -9.30 10.18
CA THR A 53 9.78 -8.23 9.49
C THR A 53 10.60 -6.95 9.42
N SER A 54 11.24 -6.54 10.53
CA SER A 54 12.10 -5.35 10.54
C SER A 54 13.30 -5.47 9.59
N SER A 55 13.93 -6.66 9.55
CA SER A 55 15.02 -6.96 8.63
C SER A 55 14.57 -6.89 7.17
N LEU A 56 13.40 -7.45 6.86
CA LEU A 56 12.80 -7.39 5.52
C LEU A 56 12.57 -5.94 5.08
N ILE A 57 11.94 -5.12 5.93
CA ILE A 57 11.66 -3.71 5.62
C ILE A 57 12.96 -2.94 5.36
N SER A 58 14.00 -3.18 6.18
CA SER A 58 15.32 -2.54 6.02
C SER A 58 15.99 -2.91 4.69
N GLN A 59 15.88 -4.17 4.28
CA GLN A 59 16.40 -4.63 2.98
C GLN A 59 15.67 -3.98 1.81
N HIS A 60 14.35 -3.83 1.89
CA HIS A 60 13.57 -3.11 0.88
C HIS A 60 13.94 -1.64 0.82
N ALA A 61 14.03 -0.97 1.98
CA ALA A 61 14.40 0.44 2.09
C ALA A 61 15.75 0.73 1.41
N ALA A 62 16.71 -0.19 1.50
CA ALA A 62 18.02 -0.04 0.85
C ALA A 62 18.01 -0.21 -0.68
N ARG A 63 16.94 -0.78 -1.27
CA ARG A 63 16.86 -1.11 -2.71
C ARG A 63 15.98 -0.16 -3.51
N VAL A 64 15.10 0.59 -2.85
CA VAL A 64 14.16 1.50 -3.52
C VAL A 64 14.63 2.95 -3.43
N ALA A 65 14.27 3.76 -4.42
CA ALA A 65 14.62 5.18 -4.46
C ALA A 65 13.69 6.05 -3.59
N VAL A 66 12.52 5.52 -3.21
CA VAL A 66 11.54 6.25 -2.39
C VAL A 66 11.94 6.20 -0.91
N PRO A 67 11.69 7.26 -0.13
CA PRO A 67 11.89 7.22 1.32
C PRO A 67 11.02 6.14 1.95
N VAL A 68 11.61 5.28 2.78
CA VAL A 68 10.88 4.24 3.54
C VAL A 68 11.08 4.49 5.03
N ARG A 69 9.98 4.52 5.79
CA ARG A 69 9.98 4.65 7.25
C ARG A 69 9.30 3.45 7.87
N HIS A 70 9.98 2.79 8.78
CA HIS A 70 9.40 1.74 9.62
C HIS A 70 8.95 2.35 10.95
N LEU A 71 7.65 2.38 11.18
CA LEU A 71 7.08 2.73 12.48
C LEU A 71 6.66 1.44 13.17
N TRP A 72 7.18 1.23 14.36
CA TRP A 72 6.93 0.03 15.15
C TRP A 72 6.49 0.39 16.56
N HIS A 73 5.76 -0.52 17.18
CA HIS A 73 5.47 -0.52 18.62
C HIS A 73 5.44 -1.96 19.15
N PRO A 74 5.56 -2.18 20.47
CA PRO A 74 5.50 -3.52 21.05
C PRO A 74 4.21 -4.26 20.67
N ASP A 75 4.24 -5.58 20.68
CA ASP A 75 3.01 -6.38 20.56
C ASP A 75 2.27 -6.39 21.91
N GLU A 76 1.12 -5.72 21.97
CA GLU A 76 0.21 -5.74 23.12
C GLU A 76 -1.22 -6.02 22.64
N GLY A 77 -1.34 -6.96 21.69
CA GLY A 77 -2.60 -7.32 21.05
C GLY A 77 -2.92 -6.46 19.84
N PHE A 78 -4.15 -6.62 19.32
CA PHE A 78 -4.57 -6.00 18.06
C PHE A 78 -4.71 -4.47 18.19
N ARG A 79 -3.73 -3.74 17.65
CA ARG A 79 -3.64 -2.27 17.77
C ARG A 79 -3.35 -1.59 16.43
N LYS A 80 -3.78 -2.21 15.32
CA LYS A 80 -3.74 -1.67 13.95
C LYS A 80 -4.13 -0.19 13.87
N CYS A 81 -5.22 0.22 14.52
CA CYS A 81 -5.66 1.63 14.51
C CYS A 81 -4.64 2.57 15.18
N ALA A 82 -4.02 2.15 16.28
CA ALA A 82 -3.02 2.95 16.99
C ALA A 82 -1.78 3.17 16.13
N ILE A 83 -1.26 2.12 15.48
CA ILE A 83 -0.09 2.26 14.61
C ILE A 83 -0.43 3.03 13.31
N SER A 84 -1.64 2.87 12.77
CA SER A 84 -2.14 3.69 11.65
C SER A 84 -2.22 5.17 12.00
N ASN A 85 -2.74 5.53 13.18
CA ASN A 85 -2.79 6.93 13.63
C ASN A 85 -1.38 7.53 13.77
N ARG A 86 -0.42 6.76 14.30
CA ARG A 86 0.98 7.18 14.34
C ARG A 86 1.57 7.39 12.95
N ALA A 87 1.21 6.54 11.98
CA ALA A 87 1.62 6.70 10.60
C ALA A 87 1.01 7.93 9.92
N ILE A 88 -0.26 8.23 10.19
CA ILE A 88 -0.93 9.45 9.72
C ILE A 88 -0.20 10.69 10.24
N LEU A 89 0.12 10.74 11.53
CA LEU A 89 0.83 11.87 12.14
C LEU A 89 2.27 12.01 11.63
N ALA A 90 2.89 10.89 11.24
CA ALA A 90 4.22 10.88 10.69
C ALA A 90 4.27 11.27 9.20
N ALA A 91 3.17 11.13 8.48
CA ALA A 91 3.11 11.38 7.04
C ALA A 91 3.42 12.85 6.70
N ALA A 92 4.29 13.03 5.71
CA ALA A 92 4.65 14.32 5.13
C ALA A 92 3.83 14.67 3.88
N GLY A 93 3.08 13.70 3.34
CA GLY A 93 2.23 13.86 2.16
C GLY A 93 0.84 14.39 2.50
N ASP A 94 0.28 15.13 1.56
CA ASP A 94 -1.05 15.76 1.66
C ASP A 94 -2.16 14.77 1.25
N TYR A 95 -1.79 13.65 0.64
CA TYR A 95 -2.69 12.59 0.19
C TYR A 95 -2.21 11.23 0.70
N LEU A 96 -3.05 10.59 1.52
CA LEU A 96 -2.73 9.31 2.14
C LEU A 96 -3.39 8.16 1.39
N VAL A 97 -2.62 7.12 1.10
CA VAL A 97 -3.12 5.87 0.51
C VAL A 97 -2.77 4.72 1.45
N PHE A 98 -3.78 3.95 1.85
CA PHE A 98 -3.64 2.87 2.82
C PHE A 98 -3.66 1.51 2.13
N PHE A 99 -2.76 0.61 2.57
CA PHE A 99 -2.76 -0.79 2.22
C PHE A 99 -2.66 -1.67 3.47
N ASP A 100 -3.31 -2.82 3.41
CA ASP A 100 -3.05 -3.92 4.33
C ASP A 100 -1.80 -4.68 3.88
N GLY A 101 -1.09 -5.30 4.83
CA GLY A 101 0.19 -5.98 4.61
C GLY A 101 0.12 -7.24 3.75
N ASP A 102 -1.07 -7.58 3.26
CA ASP A 102 -1.37 -8.68 2.34
C ASP A 102 -2.02 -8.21 1.02
N CYS A 103 -2.15 -6.90 0.82
CA CYS A 103 -2.78 -6.31 -0.35
C CYS A 103 -1.75 -5.81 -1.35
N VAL A 104 -1.37 -6.67 -2.30
CA VAL A 104 -0.37 -6.33 -3.33
C VAL A 104 -0.94 -5.33 -4.35
N PRO A 105 -0.38 -4.11 -4.47
CA PRO A 105 -0.86 -3.14 -5.43
C PRO A 105 -0.41 -3.48 -6.85
N SER A 106 -1.30 -3.23 -7.83
CA SER A 106 -0.91 -3.26 -9.24
C SER A 106 -0.01 -2.08 -9.59
N ARG A 107 0.73 -2.17 -10.70
CA ARG A 107 1.69 -1.13 -11.15
C ARG A 107 1.11 0.29 -11.22
N HIS A 108 -0.18 0.41 -11.50
CA HIS A 108 -0.85 1.69 -11.74
C HIS A 108 -1.73 2.15 -10.57
N CYS A 109 -1.67 1.46 -9.43
CA CYS A 109 -2.55 1.74 -8.29
C CYS A 109 -2.42 3.19 -7.81
N LEU A 110 -1.19 3.67 -7.55
CA LEU A 110 -0.98 5.04 -7.08
C LEU A 110 -1.34 6.09 -8.14
N ALA A 111 -1.11 5.79 -9.43
CA ALA A 111 -1.50 6.68 -10.53
C ALA A 111 -3.02 6.84 -10.63
N VAL A 112 -3.77 5.75 -10.45
CA VAL A 112 -5.25 5.79 -10.40
C VAL A 112 -5.73 6.62 -9.21
N HIS A 113 -5.09 6.44 -8.05
CA HIS A 113 -5.38 7.23 -6.86
C HIS A 113 -5.18 8.73 -7.10
N LEU A 114 -4.03 9.13 -7.66
CA LEU A 114 -3.74 10.53 -8.00
C LEU A 114 -4.70 11.10 -9.05
N ALA A 115 -5.03 10.33 -10.09
CA ALA A 115 -5.93 10.77 -11.16
C ALA A 115 -7.39 10.95 -10.67
N ALA A 116 -7.81 10.15 -9.69
CA ALA A 116 -9.15 10.20 -9.11
C ALA A 116 -9.25 11.13 -7.88
N ALA A 117 -8.14 11.67 -7.39
CA ALA A 117 -8.10 12.55 -6.23
C ALA A 117 -8.94 13.82 -6.46
N ARG A 118 -9.83 14.10 -5.51
CA ARG A 118 -10.66 15.32 -5.48
C ARG A 118 -10.72 15.84 -4.05
N ARG A 119 -10.86 17.15 -3.91
CA ARG A 119 -11.16 17.76 -2.60
C ARG A 119 -12.44 17.18 -2.02
N ASP A 120 -12.50 17.12 -0.69
CA ASP A 120 -13.67 16.67 0.08
C ASP A 120 -14.16 15.26 -0.28
N SER A 121 -13.23 14.38 -0.67
CA SER A 121 -13.55 13.02 -1.10
C SER A 121 -12.51 12.02 -0.62
N TYR A 122 -12.93 10.76 -0.55
CA TYR A 122 -12.03 9.62 -0.34
C TYR A 122 -12.25 8.58 -1.44
N LEU A 123 -11.23 7.76 -1.65
CA LEU A 123 -11.27 6.63 -2.57
C LEU A 123 -11.34 5.35 -1.77
N ALA A 124 -12.33 4.51 -2.09
CA ALA A 124 -12.45 3.17 -1.56
C ALA A 124 -12.23 2.17 -2.70
N GLY A 125 -11.08 1.50 -2.68
CA GLY A 125 -10.76 0.38 -3.56
C GLY A 125 -11.15 -0.94 -2.93
N GLY A 126 -11.45 -1.94 -3.75
CA GLY A 126 -11.55 -3.32 -3.26
C GLY A 126 -10.35 -4.14 -3.74
N ALA A 127 -9.97 -5.13 -2.94
CA ALA A 127 -8.98 -6.13 -3.33
C ALA A 127 -9.60 -7.21 -4.21
N VAL A 128 -8.77 -7.80 -5.05
CA VAL A 128 -9.11 -9.04 -5.77
C VAL A 128 -8.50 -10.19 -4.98
N PRO A 129 -9.31 -11.05 -4.34
CA PRO A 129 -8.75 -12.14 -3.55
C PRO A 129 -8.09 -13.15 -4.49
N LEU A 130 -6.88 -13.57 -4.11
CA LEU A 130 -6.18 -14.67 -4.76
C LEU A 130 -6.56 -16.00 -4.10
N THR A 131 -6.42 -17.10 -4.83
CA THR A 131 -6.48 -18.42 -4.19
C THR A 131 -5.31 -18.58 -3.22
N ARG A 132 -5.54 -19.32 -2.13
CA ARG A 132 -4.49 -19.60 -1.14
C ARG A 132 -3.26 -20.23 -1.79
N GLU A 133 -3.46 -21.20 -2.68
CA GLU A 133 -2.37 -21.84 -3.43
C GLU A 133 -1.52 -20.84 -4.22
N LEU A 134 -2.15 -19.86 -4.88
CA LEU A 134 -1.39 -18.83 -5.60
C LEU A 134 -0.65 -17.93 -4.61
N GLY A 135 -1.31 -17.47 -3.54
CA GLY A 135 -0.70 -16.61 -2.53
C GLY A 135 0.53 -17.25 -1.87
N ASP A 136 0.44 -18.52 -1.53
CA ASP A 136 1.52 -19.27 -0.87
C ASP A 136 2.73 -19.50 -1.79
N ARG A 137 2.52 -19.62 -3.11
CA ARG A 137 3.58 -19.87 -4.10
C ARG A 137 4.16 -18.60 -4.74
N LEU A 138 3.47 -17.48 -4.62
CA LEU A 138 3.88 -16.23 -5.25
C LEU A 138 5.16 -15.72 -4.59
N THR A 139 6.12 -15.25 -5.40
CA THR A 139 7.36 -14.64 -4.88
C THR A 139 7.43 -13.15 -5.16
N ALA A 140 8.20 -12.41 -4.35
CA ALA A 140 8.45 -10.99 -4.58
C ALA A 140 9.10 -10.72 -5.96
N GLU A 141 9.95 -11.63 -6.45
CA GLU A 141 10.53 -11.54 -7.78
C GLU A 141 9.46 -11.60 -8.88
N GLU A 142 8.50 -12.51 -8.77
CA GLU A 142 7.39 -12.62 -9.72
C GLU A 142 6.47 -11.40 -9.69
N VAL A 143 6.18 -10.88 -8.50
CA VAL A 143 5.43 -9.62 -8.33
C VAL A 143 6.20 -8.45 -8.95
N GLY A 144 7.50 -8.37 -8.70
CA GLY A 144 8.41 -7.37 -9.27
C GLY A 144 8.53 -7.47 -10.80
N ARG A 145 8.28 -8.64 -11.39
CA ARG A 145 8.17 -8.82 -12.86
C ARG A 145 6.76 -8.61 -13.41
N GLY A 146 5.81 -8.29 -12.54
CA GLY A 146 4.42 -7.99 -12.91
C GLY A 146 3.57 -9.21 -13.22
N ARG A 147 3.83 -10.36 -12.58
CA ARG A 147 3.00 -11.56 -12.70
C ARG A 147 1.52 -11.27 -12.42
N LEU A 148 1.23 -10.49 -11.37
CA LEU A 148 -0.15 -10.17 -10.98
C LEU A 148 -0.88 -9.26 -11.95
N ASP A 149 -0.17 -8.35 -12.64
CA ASP A 149 -0.80 -7.45 -13.63
C ASP A 149 -1.29 -8.20 -14.88
N ARG A 150 -0.80 -9.42 -15.10
CA ARG A 150 -1.19 -10.30 -16.22
C ARG A 150 -2.42 -11.14 -15.89
N LEU A 151 -2.86 -11.15 -14.63
CA LEU A 151 -4.07 -11.85 -14.23
C LEU A 151 -5.29 -11.08 -14.73
N THR A 152 -6.25 -11.82 -15.27
CA THR A 152 -7.51 -11.25 -15.76
C THR A 152 -8.65 -11.66 -14.83
N PRO A 153 -9.83 -10.99 -14.90
CA PRO A 153 -11.02 -11.43 -14.17
C PRO A 153 -11.47 -12.86 -14.49
N TRP A 154 -10.96 -13.45 -15.57
CA TRP A 154 -11.25 -14.82 -16.01
C TRP A 154 -10.19 -15.83 -15.58
N SER A 155 -9.11 -15.37 -14.92
CA SER A 155 -8.06 -16.26 -14.41
C SER A 155 -8.64 -17.14 -13.29
N PRO A 156 -8.46 -18.47 -13.31
CA PRO A 156 -8.97 -19.38 -12.27
C PRO A 156 -8.52 -19.01 -10.85
N GLN A 157 -7.42 -18.27 -10.74
CA GLN A 157 -6.79 -17.86 -9.49
C GLN A 157 -7.32 -16.51 -8.94
N VAL A 158 -8.29 -15.89 -9.61
CA VAL A 158 -8.81 -14.55 -9.33
C VAL A 158 -10.28 -14.61 -8.91
N GLY A 159 -10.61 -14.07 -7.73
CA GLY A 159 -12.00 -13.88 -7.30
C GLY A 159 -12.70 -12.69 -7.96
N LYS A 160 -13.98 -12.46 -7.61
CA LYS A 160 -14.78 -11.35 -8.18
C LYS A 160 -14.18 -9.98 -7.85
N ARG A 161 -14.01 -9.13 -8.87
CA ARG A 161 -13.48 -7.76 -8.76
C ARG A 161 -14.49 -6.81 -8.13
N ARG A 162 -14.05 -5.96 -7.19
CA ARG A 162 -14.82 -4.80 -6.70
C ARG A 162 -14.31 -3.52 -7.37
N ARG A 163 -15.22 -2.63 -7.76
CA ARG A 163 -14.90 -1.37 -8.46
C ARG A 163 -14.32 -0.35 -7.48
N LEU A 164 -13.37 0.48 -7.93
CA LEU A 164 -12.97 1.67 -7.19
C LEU A 164 -14.17 2.62 -7.11
N LEU A 165 -14.53 3.02 -5.90
CA LEU A 165 -15.61 3.96 -5.62
C LEU A 165 -14.99 5.27 -5.16
N VAL A 166 -15.44 6.37 -5.78
CA VAL A 166 -15.16 7.73 -5.31
C VAL A 166 -16.37 8.16 -4.51
N SER A 167 -16.19 8.37 -3.22
CA SER A 167 -17.26 8.79 -2.33
C SER A 167 -16.94 10.18 -1.77
N ARG A 168 -17.95 11.05 -1.71
CA ARG A 168 -17.83 12.34 -1.01
C ARG A 168 -17.77 12.07 0.48
N ILE A 169 -16.98 12.85 1.21
CA ILE A 169 -17.04 12.89 2.68
C ILE A 169 -18.29 13.70 3.02
N PRO A 170 -19.39 13.10 3.52
CA PRO A 170 -20.62 13.87 3.74
C PRO A 170 -20.53 14.74 4.99
N VAL A 171 -19.58 14.49 5.90
CA VAL A 171 -19.57 15.07 7.26
C VAL A 171 -18.13 15.23 7.77
N LEU A 172 -17.46 16.34 7.45
CA LEU A 172 -16.30 16.87 8.19
C LEU A 172 -16.18 18.40 7.96
N ARG A 173 -17.30 19.13 7.85
CA ARG A 173 -17.25 20.59 7.66
C ARG A 173 -17.17 21.39 8.97
N ASP A 174 -17.43 20.75 10.11
CA ASP A 174 -17.64 21.43 11.40
C ASP A 174 -16.82 20.85 12.56
N TRP A 175 -15.53 20.53 12.33
CA TRP A 175 -14.56 20.25 13.40
C TRP A 175 -13.45 21.29 13.38
#